data_AF-A0A927NML2-F1
#
_entry.id   AF-A0A927NML2-F1
#
_cell.length_a   1.000
_cell.length_b   1.000
_cell.length_c   1.000
_cell.angle_alpha   90.00
_cell.angle_beta   90.00
_cell.angle_gamma   90.00
#
_symmetry.space_group_name_H-M   'P 1'
#
loop_
_entity.id
_entity.type
_entity.pdbx_description
1 polymer ?
#
loop_
_entity_poly.entity_id
_entity_poly.type
_entity_poly.pdbx_seq_one_letter_code
_entity_poly.pdbx_strand_id
1 'polypeptide(L)'
;MKPIGNLIEFIQVIQKKDIADNNTYYENLRMTKDEIQKKEELVSELHKFVVEKGNLEDIMFLFKDHFSVLYKYKMLESYKGKNNSIPLRRFFYRGISNNKHNLVSGVYRKTERHDEFYYCNEINVRCPEVFRRYQNLDKLVYMQHYGCPTRLLDITSNPLVSLYFACSGNIEQDGSVYIFGINEEDIRYAQSDRIHMLSKLSELKRSEQIDLFFLAYENILKGKFPQDSHGKYKDILVERFYHAIKRENGAFEREIVPFDLLKPQFVQPYKDNPRILKQDGAFIVSGLDIDEEDSDRKIRHYMVNEIIIDKNAKKQILNELEDVGINKATLFPEVDKVAEYLKGK
;
A
#
# COMPACT_ATOMS: atom_id res chain seq x y z
N MET A 1 -1.46 -0.02 24.91
CA MET A 1 -0.40 -1.04 25.15
C MET A 1 0.77 -0.36 25.82
N LYS A 2 1.51 -1.07 26.69
CA LYS A 2 2.74 -0.54 27.29
C LYS A 2 3.82 -0.44 26.18
N PRO A 3 4.53 0.69 26.05
CA PRO A 3 5.66 0.80 25.13
C PRO A 3 6.73 -0.26 25.41
N ILE A 4 7.40 -0.72 24.37
CA ILE A 4 8.48 -1.71 24.45
C ILE A 4 9.80 -1.02 24.78
N GLY A 5 10.52 -1.58 25.76
CA GLY A 5 11.77 -1.05 26.28
C GLY A 5 13.05 -1.75 25.81
N ASN A 6 12.97 -2.93 25.21
CA ASN A 6 14.13 -3.70 24.74
C ASN A 6 13.75 -4.76 23.68
N LEU A 7 14.75 -5.39 23.06
CA LEU A 7 14.59 -6.41 22.02
C LEU A 7 13.87 -7.67 22.52
N ILE A 8 14.12 -8.09 23.76
CA ILE A 8 13.50 -9.31 24.33
C ILE A 8 12.00 -9.12 24.45
N GLU A 9 11.55 -7.98 25.00
CA GLU A 9 10.15 -7.61 25.08
C GLU A 9 9.50 -7.56 23.70
N PHE A 10 10.18 -7.01 22.70
CA PHE A 10 9.70 -7.01 21.30
C PHE A 10 9.50 -8.43 20.78
N ILE A 11 10.49 -9.31 20.92
CA ILE A 11 10.42 -10.70 20.47
C ILE A 11 9.30 -11.45 21.20
N GLN A 12 9.13 -11.23 22.49
CA GLN A 12 8.03 -11.83 23.26
C GLN A 12 6.66 -11.42 22.72
N VAL A 13 6.47 -10.15 22.33
CA VAL A 13 5.23 -9.70 21.70
C VAL A 13 5.05 -10.38 20.34
N ILE A 14 6.08 -10.42 19.50
CA ILE A 14 6.04 -11.07 18.18
C ILE A 14 5.74 -12.57 18.26
N GLN A 15 6.26 -13.27 19.28
CA GLN A 15 6.06 -14.71 19.46
C GLN A 15 4.70 -15.07 20.05
N LYS A 16 4.03 -14.14 20.75
CA LYS A 16 2.70 -14.42 21.30
C LYS A 16 1.70 -14.63 20.16
N LYS A 17 0.97 -15.75 20.24
CA LYS A 17 -0.10 -16.12 19.28
C LYS A 17 -1.22 -15.07 19.17
N ASP A 18 -1.31 -14.11 20.09
CA ASP A 18 -2.32 -13.04 20.08
C ASP A 18 -2.19 -12.06 18.90
N ILE A 19 -1.04 -11.97 18.23
CA ILE A 19 -0.95 -11.23 16.94
C ILE A 19 -1.80 -11.91 15.85
N ALA A 20 -2.04 -13.20 16.01
CA ALA A 20 -2.87 -14.04 15.14
C ALA A 20 -4.27 -14.28 15.71
N ASP A 21 -4.69 -13.56 16.76
CA ASP A 21 -6.07 -13.70 17.25
C ASP A 21 -7.02 -13.14 16.18
N ASN A 22 -7.62 -14.07 15.43
CA ASN A 22 -8.42 -13.78 14.24
C ASN A 22 -9.51 -12.73 14.49
N ASN A 23 -9.97 -12.62 15.74
CA ASN A 23 -11.01 -11.69 16.16
C ASN A 23 -10.66 -10.23 15.84
N THR A 24 -9.44 -9.74 16.09
CA THR A 24 -9.13 -8.31 15.92
C THR A 24 -9.16 -7.87 14.45
N TYR A 25 -8.69 -8.73 13.53
CA TYR A 25 -8.77 -8.46 12.09
C TYR A 25 -10.23 -8.40 11.60
N TYR A 26 -11.04 -9.38 11.97
CA TYR A 26 -12.44 -9.39 11.59
C TYR A 26 -13.23 -8.28 12.30
N GLU A 27 -12.86 -7.90 13.52
CA GLU A 27 -13.42 -6.75 14.24
C GLU A 27 -13.15 -5.44 13.51
N ASN A 28 -11.92 -5.21 13.03
CA ASN A 28 -11.58 -4.03 12.22
C ASN A 28 -12.40 -3.97 10.92
N LEU A 29 -12.82 -5.12 10.38
CA LEU A 29 -13.63 -5.21 9.17
C LEU A 29 -15.15 -5.14 9.44
N ARG A 30 -15.64 -5.34 10.67
CA ARG A 30 -17.08 -5.32 10.98
C ARG A 30 -17.70 -3.96 10.69
N MET A 31 -18.79 -3.94 9.93
CA MET A 31 -19.60 -2.74 9.73
C MET A 31 -20.52 -2.51 10.93
N THR A 32 -20.60 -1.27 11.40
CA THR A 32 -21.58 -0.82 12.39
C THR A 32 -22.98 -0.74 11.77
N LYS A 33 -24.02 -0.66 12.60
CA LYS A 33 -25.40 -0.49 12.11
C LYS A 33 -25.58 0.79 11.29
N ASP A 34 -24.91 1.87 11.70
CA ASP A 34 -24.89 3.16 10.98
C ASP A 34 -24.22 3.02 9.60
N GLU A 35 -23.08 2.32 9.52
CA GLU A 35 -22.41 2.06 8.23
C GLU A 35 -23.26 1.19 7.29
N ILE A 36 -24.05 0.25 7.83
CA ILE A 36 -24.96 -0.57 7.04
C ILE A 36 -26.10 0.29 6.47
N GLN A 37 -26.70 1.17 7.28
CA GLN A 37 -27.75 2.07 6.83
C GLN A 37 -27.23 3.05 5.76
N LYS A 38 -26.09 3.69 6.01
CA LYS A 38 -25.42 4.58 5.04
C LYS A 38 -25.11 3.90 3.72
N LYS A 39 -24.75 2.60 3.73
CA LYS A 39 -24.56 1.82 2.51
C LYS A 39 -25.87 1.74 1.70
N GLU A 40 -26.99 1.45 2.33
CA GLU A 40 -28.30 1.31 1.66
C GLU A 40 -28.79 2.64 1.08
N GLU A 41 -28.60 3.74 1.82
CA GLU A 41 -28.88 5.11 1.37
C GLU A 41 -28.01 5.48 0.16
N LEU A 42 -26.69 5.21 0.24
CA LEU A 42 -25.74 5.51 -0.83
C LEU A 42 -25.96 4.71 -2.11
N VAL A 43 -26.33 3.43 -2.02
CA VAL A 43 -26.68 2.62 -3.19
C VAL A 43 -27.82 3.28 -3.97
N SER A 44 -28.77 3.88 -3.25
CA SER A 44 -29.92 4.59 -3.82
C SER A 44 -29.51 5.95 -4.40
N GLU A 45 -28.57 6.64 -3.76
CA GLU A 45 -28.07 7.97 -4.13
C GLU A 45 -27.09 7.95 -5.31
N LEU A 46 -26.12 7.02 -5.36
CA LEU A 46 -25.16 6.87 -6.46
C LEU A 46 -25.83 6.80 -7.83
N HIS A 47 -27.02 6.18 -7.90
CA HIS A 47 -27.82 6.11 -9.11
C HIS A 47 -28.34 7.47 -9.62
N LYS A 48 -28.62 8.42 -8.71
CA LYS A 48 -29.00 9.81 -9.06
C LYS A 48 -27.77 10.65 -9.42
N PHE A 49 -26.67 10.49 -8.70
CA PHE A 49 -25.50 11.35 -8.81
C PHE A 49 -24.73 11.24 -10.13
N VAL A 50 -24.71 10.06 -10.78
CA VAL A 50 -24.08 9.85 -12.10
C VAL A 50 -24.69 10.75 -13.19
N VAL A 51 -25.91 11.24 -12.98
CA VAL A 51 -26.65 12.04 -13.97
C VAL A 51 -26.35 13.54 -13.85
N GLU A 52 -26.00 14.06 -12.67
CA GLU A 52 -26.09 15.51 -12.40
C GLU A 52 -24.76 16.30 -12.39
N LYS A 53 -23.58 15.67 -12.46
CA LYS A 53 -22.23 16.32 -12.51
C LYS A 53 -22.12 17.63 -11.68
N GLY A 54 -21.96 17.51 -10.36
CA GLY A 54 -21.61 18.62 -9.46
C GLY A 54 -20.13 19.05 -9.55
N ASN A 55 -19.74 20.11 -8.83
CA ASN A 55 -18.34 20.52 -8.73
C ASN A 55 -17.52 19.52 -7.86
N LEU A 56 -16.19 19.52 -8.00
CA LEU A 56 -15.31 18.55 -7.34
C LEU A 56 -15.34 18.64 -5.81
N GLU A 57 -15.55 19.83 -5.24
CA GLU A 57 -15.54 20.06 -3.78
C GLU A 57 -16.81 19.50 -3.12
N ASP A 58 -17.97 19.72 -3.73
CA ASP A 58 -19.26 19.18 -3.28
C ASP A 58 -19.26 17.64 -3.36
N ILE A 59 -18.65 17.09 -4.42
CA ILE A 59 -18.41 15.66 -4.57
C ILE A 59 -17.43 15.17 -3.50
N MET A 60 -16.31 15.84 -3.24
CA MET A 60 -15.37 15.39 -2.21
C MET A 60 -15.98 15.39 -0.81
N PHE A 61 -16.82 16.39 -0.50
CA PHE A 61 -17.49 16.52 0.80
C PHE A 61 -18.55 15.43 1.02
N LEU A 62 -19.42 15.19 0.04
CA LEU A 62 -20.48 14.19 0.14
C LEU A 62 -19.92 12.76 0.24
N PHE A 63 -18.77 12.51 -0.39
CA PHE A 63 -18.26 11.16 -0.61
C PHE A 63 -17.25 10.65 0.43
N LYS A 64 -16.69 11.51 1.28
CA LYS A 64 -15.60 11.14 2.21
C LYS A 64 -16.00 10.02 3.19
N ASP A 65 -17.27 10.03 3.64
CA ASP A 65 -17.85 8.98 4.49
C ASP A 65 -18.36 7.79 3.66
N HIS A 66 -19.05 8.06 2.56
CA HIS A 66 -19.70 7.07 1.71
C HIS A 66 -18.72 6.12 0.99
N PHE A 67 -17.60 6.61 0.47
CA PHE A 67 -16.56 5.77 -0.13
C PHE A 67 -15.91 4.84 0.88
N SER A 68 -15.71 5.31 2.11
CA SER A 68 -15.14 4.49 3.18
C SER A 68 -16.04 3.28 3.49
N VAL A 69 -17.36 3.51 3.54
CA VAL A 69 -18.37 2.49 3.78
C VAL A 69 -18.42 1.46 2.65
N LEU A 70 -18.42 1.91 1.38
CA LEU A 70 -18.41 1.00 0.22
C LEU A 70 -17.14 0.18 0.13
N TYR A 71 -16.00 0.80 0.37
CA TYR A 71 -14.71 0.13 0.38
C TYR A 71 -14.70 -0.96 1.45
N LYS A 72 -15.12 -0.63 2.69
CA LYS A 72 -15.23 -1.58 3.80
C LYS A 72 -16.21 -2.72 3.49
N TYR A 73 -17.35 -2.40 2.88
CA TYR A 73 -18.32 -3.40 2.43
C TYR A 73 -17.72 -4.37 1.40
N LYS A 74 -17.02 -3.86 0.37
CA LYS A 74 -16.41 -4.70 -0.66
C LYS A 74 -15.22 -5.50 -0.15
N MET A 75 -14.45 -4.94 0.79
CA MET A 75 -13.46 -5.69 1.55
C MET A 75 -14.12 -6.89 2.24
N LEU A 76 -15.22 -6.68 3.00
CA LEU A 76 -15.95 -7.77 3.65
C LEU A 76 -16.50 -8.81 2.67
N GLU A 77 -17.11 -8.39 1.56
CA GLU A 77 -17.60 -9.31 0.53
C GLU A 77 -16.48 -10.18 -0.03
N SER A 78 -15.27 -9.62 -0.24
CA SER A 78 -14.13 -10.39 -0.76
C SER A 78 -13.65 -11.51 0.19
N TYR A 79 -14.09 -11.49 1.46
CA TYR A 79 -13.83 -12.54 2.44
C TYR A 79 -15.04 -13.47 2.68
N LYS A 80 -16.26 -13.11 2.24
CA LYS A 80 -17.44 -13.96 2.38
C LYS A 80 -17.38 -15.09 1.33
N GLY A 81 -17.29 -16.34 1.78
CA GLY A 81 -17.33 -17.53 0.90
C GLY A 81 -16.01 -18.29 0.75
N LYS A 82 -14.93 -17.84 1.38
CA LYS A 82 -13.72 -18.66 1.56
C LYS A 82 -14.00 -19.66 2.70
N ASN A 83 -13.84 -20.96 2.43
CA ASN A 83 -14.24 -22.09 3.30
C ASN A 83 -13.87 -21.90 4.79
N ASN A 84 -14.62 -22.56 5.68
CA ASN A 84 -14.45 -22.58 7.15
C ASN A 84 -13.05 -23.02 7.68
N SER A 85 -12.06 -23.26 6.80
CA SER A 85 -10.66 -23.41 7.18
C SER A 85 -10.06 -22.03 7.45
N ILE A 86 -9.43 -21.85 8.61
CA ILE A 86 -8.68 -20.62 8.94
C ILE A 86 -7.65 -20.38 7.83
N PRO A 87 -7.74 -19.27 7.07
CA PRO A 87 -6.82 -19.03 5.97
C PRO A 87 -5.40 -18.93 6.50
N LEU A 88 -4.45 -19.56 5.82
CA LEU A 88 -3.04 -19.40 6.13
C LEU A 88 -2.67 -17.93 5.90
N ARG A 89 -2.13 -17.30 6.95
CA ARG A 89 -1.78 -15.88 6.94
C ARG A 89 -0.27 -15.71 6.94
N ARG A 90 0.17 -14.73 6.17
CA ARG A 90 1.54 -14.22 6.21
C ARG A 90 1.54 -12.84 6.84
N PHE A 91 2.56 -12.58 7.65
CA PHE A 91 2.74 -11.30 8.31
C PHE A 91 3.80 -10.47 7.60
N PHE A 92 3.52 -9.17 7.51
CA PHE A 92 4.46 -8.15 7.08
C PHE A 92 4.53 -7.04 8.12
N TYR A 93 5.65 -6.34 8.13
CA TYR A 93 5.97 -5.36 9.16
C TYR A 93 6.45 -4.06 8.53
N ARG A 94 6.14 -2.93 9.18
CA ARG A 94 6.71 -1.63 8.83
C ARG A 94 7.11 -0.88 10.09
N GLY A 95 8.40 -0.55 10.18
CA GLY A 95 8.92 0.33 11.21
C GLY A 95 8.85 1.79 10.79
N ILE A 96 8.36 2.65 11.67
CA ILE A 96 8.47 4.10 11.52
C ILE A 96 9.09 4.72 12.78
N SER A 97 9.99 5.68 12.59
CA SER A 97 10.70 6.29 13.70
C SER A 97 9.87 7.31 14.48
N ASN A 98 8.72 7.73 13.96
CA ASN A 98 7.83 8.70 14.58
C ASN A 98 6.40 8.22 14.44
N ASN A 99 5.81 7.72 15.53
CA ASN A 99 4.45 7.16 15.57
C ASN A 99 3.33 8.13 15.14
N LYS A 100 3.63 9.42 14.99
CA LYS A 100 2.69 10.43 14.45
C LYS A 100 2.58 10.42 12.93
N HIS A 101 3.45 9.70 12.23
CA HIS A 101 3.41 9.65 10.76
C HIS A 101 2.34 8.66 10.28
N ASN A 102 1.57 9.08 9.27
CA ASN A 102 0.58 8.22 8.63
C ASN A 102 1.24 7.13 7.77
N LEU A 103 0.53 6.00 7.60
CA LEU A 103 0.90 4.89 6.74
C LEU A 103 0.57 5.21 5.29
N VAL A 104 1.39 6.04 4.65
CA VAL A 104 1.07 6.59 3.34
C VAL A 104 2.24 6.49 2.36
N SER A 105 1.91 6.03 1.14
CA SER A 105 2.81 5.99 -0.01
C SER A 105 3.23 7.40 -0.42
N GLY A 106 4.47 7.57 -0.89
CA GLY A 106 5.04 8.90 -1.15
C GLY A 106 4.18 9.79 -2.04
N VAL A 107 3.52 9.22 -3.05
CA VAL A 107 2.67 9.96 -4.02
C VAL A 107 1.45 10.66 -3.38
N TYR A 108 1.03 10.27 -2.17
CA TYR A 108 -0.13 10.84 -1.48
C TYR A 108 0.22 11.70 -0.25
N ARG A 109 1.49 11.78 0.15
CA ARG A 109 1.91 12.55 1.34
C ARG A 109 1.82 14.04 1.10
N LYS A 110 1.14 14.79 1.98
CA LYS A 110 0.93 16.25 1.83
C LYS A 110 2.24 17.06 1.66
N THR A 111 3.37 16.53 2.13
CA THR A 111 4.70 17.16 2.04
C THR A 111 5.41 16.95 0.69
N GLU A 112 4.90 16.06 -0.16
CA GLU A 112 5.50 15.68 -1.43
C GLU A 112 4.72 16.25 -2.61
N ARG A 113 5.36 16.37 -3.77
CA ARG A 113 4.65 16.67 -5.01
C ARG A 113 3.95 15.42 -5.52
N HIS A 114 2.62 15.45 -5.60
CA HIS A 114 1.76 14.32 -6.03
C HIS A 114 1.72 14.14 -7.56
N ASP A 115 2.88 13.94 -8.18
CA ASP A 115 3.01 13.92 -9.64
C ASP A 115 3.91 12.78 -10.11
N GLU A 116 3.48 11.55 -9.84
CA GLU A 116 4.19 10.33 -10.26
C GLU A 116 4.38 10.26 -11.78
N PHE A 117 3.43 10.82 -12.54
CA PHE A 117 3.51 10.97 -14.00
C PHE A 117 4.70 11.81 -14.43
N TYR A 118 4.87 12.99 -13.82
CA TYR A 118 6.03 13.84 -14.08
C TYR A 118 7.33 13.10 -13.78
N TYR A 119 7.47 12.50 -12.59
CA TYR A 119 8.70 11.80 -12.22
C TYR A 119 9.02 10.63 -13.16
N CYS A 120 8.03 9.82 -13.53
CA CYS A 120 8.21 8.72 -14.47
C CYS A 120 8.76 9.22 -15.82
N ASN A 121 8.15 10.25 -16.40
CA ASN A 121 8.55 10.76 -17.70
C ASN A 121 9.92 11.45 -17.65
N GLU A 122 10.17 12.26 -16.63
CA GLU A 122 11.42 13.02 -16.49
C GLU A 122 12.63 12.11 -16.24
N ILE A 123 12.43 11.01 -15.48
CA ILE A 123 13.48 10.00 -15.29
C ILE A 123 13.65 9.17 -16.55
N ASN A 124 12.57 8.81 -17.26
CA ASN A 124 12.67 8.09 -18.53
C ASN A 124 13.45 8.90 -19.59
N VAL A 125 13.29 10.23 -19.61
CA VAL A 125 14.04 11.12 -20.52
C VAL A 125 15.52 11.24 -20.12
N ARG A 126 15.81 11.41 -18.82
CA ARG A 126 17.19 11.64 -18.33
C ARG A 126 18.01 10.36 -18.16
N CYS A 127 17.34 9.25 -17.85
CA CYS A 127 17.93 7.95 -17.54
C CYS A 127 17.30 6.82 -18.39
N PRO A 128 17.26 6.94 -19.73
CA PRO A 128 16.49 6.05 -20.58
C PRO A 128 16.99 4.61 -20.56
N GLU A 129 18.30 4.39 -20.44
CA GLU A 129 18.90 3.06 -20.46
C GLU A 129 18.43 2.17 -19.31
N VAL A 130 18.18 2.77 -18.14
CA VAL A 130 17.67 2.07 -16.97
C VAL A 130 16.19 1.72 -17.16
N PHE A 131 15.38 2.70 -17.57
CA PHE A 131 13.94 2.52 -17.70
C PHE A 131 13.53 1.56 -18.81
N ARG A 132 14.30 1.47 -19.91
CA ARG A 132 14.01 0.51 -20.99
C ARG A 132 14.14 -0.95 -20.57
N ARG A 133 14.93 -1.24 -19.53
CA ARG A 133 15.17 -2.62 -19.06
C ARG A 133 14.15 -3.09 -18.04
N TYR A 134 13.40 -2.18 -17.44
CA TYR A 134 12.54 -2.45 -16.29
C TYR A 134 11.07 -2.52 -16.68
N GLN A 135 10.35 -3.44 -16.03
CA GLN A 135 8.89 -3.42 -16.01
C GLN A 135 8.40 -2.27 -15.12
N ASN A 136 7.11 -1.92 -15.17
CA ASN A 136 6.65 -0.74 -14.42
C ASN A 136 6.84 -0.83 -12.91
N LEU A 137 6.64 -2.01 -12.30
CA LEU A 137 6.93 -2.16 -10.86
C LEU A 137 8.41 -1.85 -10.58
N ASP A 138 9.33 -2.40 -11.38
CA ASP A 138 10.77 -2.20 -11.20
C ASP A 138 11.18 -0.74 -11.42
N LYS A 139 10.50 -0.03 -12.35
CA LYS A 139 10.66 1.42 -12.51
C LYS A 139 10.25 2.16 -11.22
N LEU A 140 9.11 1.82 -10.63
CA LEU A 140 8.66 2.43 -9.37
C LEU A 140 9.63 2.13 -8.22
N VAL A 141 10.10 0.90 -8.11
CA VAL A 141 11.11 0.49 -7.11
C VAL A 141 12.40 1.30 -7.30
N TYR A 142 12.87 1.44 -8.55
CA TYR A 142 14.05 2.23 -8.87
C TYR A 142 13.85 3.71 -8.50
N MET A 143 12.72 4.31 -8.88
CA MET A 143 12.37 5.68 -8.53
C MET A 143 12.38 5.91 -7.02
N GLN A 144 11.74 5.01 -6.26
CA GLN A 144 11.68 5.09 -4.80
C GLN A 144 13.05 4.92 -4.15
N HIS A 145 13.89 4.04 -4.69
CA HIS A 145 15.26 3.85 -4.20
C HIS A 145 16.08 5.15 -4.23
N TYR A 146 15.88 5.98 -5.27
CA TYR A 146 16.55 7.28 -5.41
C TYR A 146 15.74 8.47 -4.85
N GLY A 147 14.68 8.19 -4.08
CA GLY A 147 13.97 9.20 -3.30
C GLY A 147 12.79 9.88 -3.99
N CYS A 148 12.36 9.42 -5.17
CA CYS A 148 11.14 9.92 -5.77
C CYS A 148 9.91 9.41 -5.01
N PRO A 149 8.88 10.26 -4.79
CA PRO A 149 7.63 9.80 -4.21
C PRO A 149 6.90 8.89 -5.21
N THR A 150 6.59 7.67 -4.78
CA THR A 150 5.83 6.69 -5.57
C THR A 150 4.61 6.19 -4.82
N ARG A 151 3.75 5.43 -5.50
CA ARG A 151 2.64 4.67 -4.92
C ARG A 151 3.07 3.45 -4.10
N LEU A 152 4.37 3.17 -3.97
CA LEU A 152 4.87 2.07 -3.16
C LEU A 152 5.02 2.51 -1.69
N LEU A 153 4.70 1.59 -0.80
CA LEU A 153 5.02 1.68 0.62
C LEU A 153 5.89 0.48 1.00
N ASP A 154 7.08 0.75 1.55
CA ASP A 154 8.00 -0.33 1.95
C ASP A 154 7.45 -1.12 3.14
N ILE A 155 7.52 -2.44 3.05
CA ILE A 155 7.24 -3.35 4.15
C ILE A 155 8.31 -4.45 4.16
N THR A 156 8.44 -5.19 5.24
CA THR A 156 9.38 -6.30 5.34
C THR A 156 8.69 -7.52 5.91
N SER A 157 9.13 -8.71 5.50
CA SER A 157 8.72 -9.95 6.15
C SER A 157 9.54 -10.27 7.41
N ASN A 158 10.58 -9.47 7.71
CA ASN A 158 11.44 -9.64 8.87
C ASN A 158 11.09 -8.62 9.98
N PRO A 159 10.55 -9.06 11.13
CA PRO A 159 10.13 -8.15 12.20
C PRO A 159 11.31 -7.37 12.80
N LEU A 160 12.52 -7.93 12.83
CA LEU A 160 13.69 -7.24 13.37
C LEU A 160 14.19 -6.11 12.45
N VAL A 161 14.08 -6.29 11.14
CA VAL A 161 14.33 -5.21 10.16
C VAL A 161 13.34 -4.06 10.39
N SER A 162 12.07 -4.36 10.65
CA SER A 162 11.09 -3.32 10.99
C SER A 162 11.40 -2.62 12.31
N LEU A 163 11.86 -3.37 13.33
CA LEU A 163 12.27 -2.78 14.60
C LEU A 163 13.46 -1.82 14.41
N TYR A 164 14.45 -2.22 13.59
CA TYR A 164 15.55 -1.34 13.21
C TYR A 164 15.02 -0.02 12.66
N PHE A 165 14.08 -0.05 11.71
CA PHE A 165 13.49 1.16 11.12
C PHE A 165 12.69 2.00 12.12
N ALA A 166 12.04 1.38 13.10
CA ALA A 166 11.33 2.09 14.16
C ALA A 166 12.29 2.80 15.15
N CYS A 167 13.48 2.27 15.34
CA CYS A 167 14.50 2.87 16.21
C CYS A 167 15.45 3.80 15.47
N SER A 168 15.72 3.57 14.18
CA SER A 168 16.61 4.38 13.35
C SER A 168 15.93 5.68 12.93
N GLY A 169 16.60 6.83 13.08
CA GLY A 169 16.08 8.13 12.65
C GLY A 169 15.70 9.05 13.82
N ASN A 170 14.41 9.39 13.95
CA ASN A 170 13.95 10.36 14.95
C ASN A 170 14.07 9.80 16.38
N ILE A 171 15.15 10.14 17.09
CA ILE A 171 15.44 9.65 18.44
C ILE A 171 14.55 10.28 19.53
N GLU A 172 14.01 11.48 19.28
CA GLU A 172 13.25 12.25 20.29
C GLU A 172 11.75 11.92 20.33
N GLN A 173 11.28 11.12 19.37
CA GLN A 173 9.89 10.69 19.27
C GLN A 173 9.80 9.18 19.42
N ASP A 174 8.66 8.69 19.88
CA ASP A 174 8.40 7.26 19.94
C ASP A 174 8.31 6.69 18.52
N GLY A 175 8.83 5.46 18.35
CA GLY A 175 8.69 4.70 17.11
C GLY A 175 7.45 3.82 17.13
N SER A 176 7.06 3.30 15.97
CA SER A 176 6.04 2.26 15.86
C SER A 176 6.48 1.16 14.90
N VAL A 177 6.16 -0.08 15.24
CA VAL A 177 6.16 -1.22 14.32
C VAL A 177 4.72 -1.62 14.04
N TYR A 178 4.29 -1.43 12.81
CA TYR A 178 2.98 -1.88 12.32
C TYR A 178 3.07 -3.31 11.81
N ILE A 179 2.07 -4.10 12.14
CA ILE A 179 1.96 -5.51 11.72
C ILE A 179 0.74 -5.64 10.81
N PHE A 180 0.96 -6.16 9.61
CA PHE A 180 -0.08 -6.46 8.63
C PHE A 180 -0.26 -7.96 8.53
N GLY A 181 -1.51 -8.44 8.61
CA GLY A 181 -1.87 -9.84 8.45
C GLY A 181 -2.61 -10.05 7.14
N ILE A 182 -2.00 -10.78 6.21
CA ILE A 182 -2.52 -10.96 4.84
C ILE A 182 -2.74 -12.44 4.58
N ASN A 183 -3.91 -12.81 4.03
CA ASN A 183 -4.12 -14.17 3.56
C ASN A 183 -3.16 -14.47 2.41
N GLU A 184 -2.57 -15.65 2.38
CA GLU A 184 -1.56 -15.98 1.35
C GLU A 184 -2.07 -15.82 -0.08
N GLU A 185 -3.34 -16.17 -0.32
CA GLU A 185 -4.00 -16.01 -1.62
C GLU A 185 -4.20 -14.55 -2.04
N ASP A 186 -4.08 -13.59 -1.13
CA ASP A 186 -4.20 -12.15 -1.38
C ASP A 186 -2.84 -11.48 -1.61
N ILE A 187 -1.75 -12.19 -1.36
CA ILE A 187 -0.40 -11.75 -1.70
C ILE A 187 -0.20 -11.86 -3.21
N ARG A 188 0.47 -10.86 -3.77
CA ARG A 188 0.75 -10.76 -5.20
C ARG A 188 2.23 -10.92 -5.46
N TYR A 189 2.55 -11.34 -6.67
CA TYR A 189 3.89 -11.31 -7.22
C TYR A 189 3.97 -10.26 -8.32
N ALA A 190 5.19 -9.84 -8.66
CA ALA A 190 5.46 -8.76 -9.60
C ALA A 190 4.72 -8.91 -10.95
N GLN A 191 4.55 -10.15 -11.44
CA GLN A 191 3.91 -10.46 -12.72
C GLN A 191 2.37 -10.51 -12.68
N SER A 192 1.73 -10.33 -11.51
CA SER A 192 0.28 -10.46 -11.46
C SER A 192 -0.41 -9.28 -12.15
N ASP A 193 -1.55 -9.55 -12.79
CA ASP A 193 -2.33 -8.55 -13.52
C ASP A 193 -2.69 -7.33 -12.66
N ARG A 194 -3.00 -7.53 -11.37
CA ARG A 194 -3.28 -6.43 -10.44
C ARG A 194 -2.07 -5.52 -10.25
N ILE A 195 -0.86 -6.07 -10.22
CA ILE A 195 0.37 -5.29 -10.07
C ILE A 195 0.74 -4.57 -11.37
N HIS A 196 0.58 -5.22 -12.52
CA HIS A 196 0.72 -4.54 -13.82
C HIS A 196 -0.28 -3.38 -13.96
N MET A 197 -1.53 -3.61 -13.56
CA MET A 197 -2.57 -2.58 -13.55
C MET A 197 -2.22 -1.42 -12.63
N LEU A 198 -1.92 -1.68 -11.35
CA LEU A 198 -1.64 -0.59 -10.40
C LEU A 198 -0.34 0.16 -10.69
N SER A 199 0.70 -0.53 -11.17
CA SER A 199 1.94 0.13 -11.56
C SER A 199 1.76 1.00 -12.81
N LYS A 200 0.87 0.63 -13.74
CA LYS A 200 0.58 1.41 -14.95
C LYS A 200 -0.10 2.76 -14.66
N LEU A 201 -0.75 2.91 -13.50
CA LEU A 201 -1.36 4.18 -13.09
C LEU A 201 -0.33 5.31 -12.97
N SER A 202 0.98 5.01 -12.82
CA SER A 202 2.03 6.02 -12.81
C SER A 202 2.20 6.76 -14.14
N GLU A 203 1.70 6.18 -15.23
CA GLU A 203 1.68 6.80 -16.56
C GLU A 203 0.43 7.65 -16.82
N LEU A 204 -0.50 7.74 -15.85
CA LEU A 204 -1.66 8.62 -15.91
C LEU A 204 -1.41 9.93 -15.18
N LYS A 205 -1.87 11.05 -15.74
CA LYS A 205 -1.86 12.34 -15.04
C LYS A 205 -2.73 12.26 -13.79
N ARG A 206 -2.44 13.10 -12.80
CA ARG A 206 -3.22 13.12 -11.55
C ARG A 206 -4.72 13.34 -11.77
N SER A 207 -5.11 14.20 -12.72
CA SER A 207 -6.51 14.40 -13.09
C SER A 207 -7.17 13.11 -13.61
N GLU A 208 -6.47 12.36 -14.46
CA GLU A 208 -6.97 11.10 -15.02
C GLU A 208 -7.05 10.00 -13.96
N GLN A 209 -6.14 10.00 -12.98
CA GLN A 209 -6.24 9.12 -11.81
C GLN A 209 -7.47 9.43 -10.95
N ILE A 210 -7.79 10.72 -10.77
CA ILE A 210 -8.98 11.18 -10.03
C ILE A 210 -10.26 10.78 -10.78
N ASP A 211 -10.30 10.98 -12.10
CA ASP A 211 -11.45 10.53 -12.92
C ASP A 211 -11.65 9.01 -12.83
N LEU A 212 -10.56 8.24 -12.95
CA LEU A 212 -10.61 6.78 -12.83
C LEU A 212 -11.02 6.31 -11.43
N PHE A 213 -10.64 7.05 -10.39
CA PHE A 213 -11.06 6.80 -9.00
C PHE A 213 -12.58 6.92 -8.86
N PHE A 214 -13.18 7.98 -9.39
CA PHE A 214 -14.63 8.17 -9.36
C PHE A 214 -15.36 7.08 -10.15
N LEU A 215 -14.89 6.77 -11.36
CA LEU A 215 -15.44 5.69 -12.18
C LEU A 215 -15.36 4.33 -11.46
N ALA A 216 -14.26 4.08 -10.73
CA ALA A 216 -14.08 2.84 -9.99
C ALA A 216 -15.09 2.72 -8.85
N TYR A 217 -15.34 3.80 -8.10
CA TYR A 217 -16.36 3.80 -7.05
C TYR A 217 -17.78 3.70 -7.60
N GLU A 218 -18.10 4.39 -8.70
CA GLU A 218 -19.40 4.30 -9.36
C GLU A 218 -19.76 2.85 -9.72
N ASN A 219 -18.76 2.08 -10.14
CA ASN A 219 -18.94 0.71 -10.60
C ASN A 219 -18.52 -0.35 -9.57
N ILE A 220 -18.17 0.07 -8.34
CA ILE A 220 -17.64 -0.82 -7.30
C ILE A 220 -18.63 -1.94 -6.95
N LEU A 221 -19.92 -1.60 -6.85
CA LEU A 221 -20.98 -2.54 -6.50
C LEU A 221 -21.29 -3.53 -7.62
N LYS A 222 -21.27 -3.05 -8.88
CA LYS A 222 -21.45 -3.88 -10.08
C LYS A 222 -20.29 -4.84 -10.32
N GLY A 223 -19.11 -4.54 -9.77
CA GLY A 223 -17.91 -5.37 -9.87
C GLY A 223 -17.23 -5.37 -11.25
N LYS A 224 -17.77 -4.61 -12.22
CA LYS A 224 -17.20 -4.46 -13.56
C LYS A 224 -17.54 -3.09 -14.15
N PHE A 225 -16.67 -2.59 -15.01
CA PHE A 225 -16.96 -1.40 -15.80
C PHE A 225 -17.98 -1.68 -16.91
N PRO A 226 -18.84 -0.73 -17.28
CA PRO A 226 -19.80 -0.90 -18.38
C PRO A 226 -19.09 -1.12 -19.71
N GLN A 227 -19.55 -2.12 -20.46
CA GLN A 227 -19.04 -2.46 -21.79
C GLN A 227 -20.14 -2.33 -22.86
N ASP A 228 -19.75 -2.08 -24.11
CA ASP A 228 -20.63 -2.11 -25.27
C ASP A 228 -20.90 -3.55 -25.75
N SER A 229 -21.70 -3.70 -26.83
CA SER A 229 -22.02 -5.01 -27.40
C SER A 229 -20.83 -5.77 -27.98
N HIS A 230 -19.69 -5.10 -28.19
CA HIS A 230 -18.44 -5.68 -28.68
C HIS A 230 -17.42 -5.92 -27.55
N GLY A 231 -17.82 -5.70 -26.29
CA GLY A 231 -16.95 -5.86 -25.12
C GLY A 231 -15.94 -4.72 -24.91
N LYS A 232 -16.08 -3.58 -25.58
CA LYS A 232 -15.27 -2.37 -25.29
C LYS A 232 -15.79 -1.64 -24.08
N TYR A 233 -14.92 -1.10 -23.24
CA TYR A 233 -15.36 -0.22 -22.17
C TYR A 233 -16.04 1.02 -22.76
N LYS A 234 -17.22 1.35 -22.23
CA LYS A 234 -17.98 2.53 -22.69
C LYS A 234 -17.26 3.84 -22.38
N ASP A 235 -16.53 3.86 -21.26
CA ASP A 235 -15.72 5.00 -20.85
C ASP A 235 -14.36 4.99 -21.57
N ILE A 236 -14.02 6.10 -22.21
CA ILE A 236 -12.80 6.24 -23.03
C ILE A 236 -11.52 6.19 -22.21
N LEU A 237 -11.54 6.69 -20.97
CA LEU A 237 -10.39 6.66 -20.07
C LEU A 237 -10.10 5.22 -19.65
N VAL A 238 -11.13 4.44 -19.30
CA VAL A 238 -10.99 3.02 -18.94
C VAL A 238 -10.49 2.19 -20.14
N GLU A 239 -11.04 2.41 -21.35
CA GLU A 239 -10.60 1.71 -22.57
C GLU A 239 -9.14 2.03 -22.91
N ARG A 240 -8.74 3.30 -22.82
CA ARG A 240 -7.34 3.71 -23.05
C ARG A 240 -6.41 3.11 -22.00
N PHE A 241 -6.82 3.10 -20.74
CA PHE A 241 -6.04 2.51 -19.66
C PHE A 241 -5.84 1.00 -19.85
N TYR A 242 -6.90 0.27 -20.23
CA TYR A 242 -6.80 -1.13 -20.64
C TYR A 242 -5.78 -1.34 -21.76
N HIS A 243 -5.83 -0.53 -22.82
CA HIS A 243 -4.86 -0.64 -23.91
C HIS A 243 -3.42 -0.32 -23.48
N ALA A 244 -3.23 0.58 -22.53
CA ALA A 244 -1.91 0.88 -21.98
C ALA A 244 -1.34 -0.31 -21.20
N ILE A 245 -2.16 -0.99 -20.40
CA ILE A 245 -1.76 -2.23 -19.70
C ILE A 245 -1.48 -3.35 -20.72
N LYS A 246 -2.40 -3.57 -21.65
CA LYS A 246 -2.30 -4.66 -22.64
C LYS A 246 -1.11 -4.52 -23.58
N ARG A 247 -0.67 -3.29 -23.88
CA ARG A 247 0.53 -3.06 -24.68
C ARG A 247 1.80 -3.62 -24.01
N GLU A 248 1.83 -3.62 -22.68
CA GLU A 248 2.95 -4.12 -21.90
C GLU A 248 2.77 -5.60 -21.56
N ASN A 249 1.58 -5.99 -21.13
CA ASN A 249 1.22 -7.38 -20.90
C ASN A 249 0.18 -7.83 -21.94
N GLY A 250 0.66 -8.46 -23.03
CA GLY A 250 -0.21 -8.92 -24.12
C GLY A 250 -1.27 -9.94 -23.69
N ALA A 251 -1.06 -10.64 -22.58
CA ALA A 251 -2.00 -11.58 -22.00
C ALA A 251 -3.08 -10.93 -21.12
N PHE A 252 -2.99 -9.61 -20.84
CA PHE A 252 -3.94 -8.93 -19.98
C PHE A 252 -5.34 -8.96 -20.59
N GLU A 253 -6.26 -9.62 -19.89
CA GLU A 253 -7.64 -9.76 -20.29
C GLU A 253 -8.44 -8.48 -20.00
N ARG A 254 -9.55 -8.29 -20.71
CA ARG A 254 -10.37 -7.09 -20.59
C ARG A 254 -11.33 -7.19 -19.40
N GLU A 255 -10.75 -7.42 -18.23
CA GLU A 255 -11.46 -7.72 -16.98
C GLU A 255 -10.95 -6.85 -15.83
N ILE A 256 -10.81 -5.54 -16.06
CA ILE A 256 -10.50 -4.59 -14.99
C ILE A 256 -11.65 -4.56 -13.98
N VAL A 257 -11.37 -5.03 -12.77
CA VAL A 257 -12.30 -4.97 -11.64
C VAL A 257 -12.16 -3.60 -10.96
N PRO A 258 -13.23 -2.80 -10.83
CA PRO A 258 -13.18 -1.47 -10.22
C PRO A 258 -12.57 -1.46 -8.81
N PHE A 259 -12.90 -2.46 -8.00
CA PHE A 259 -12.39 -2.55 -6.64
C PHE A 259 -10.87 -2.80 -6.58
N ASP A 260 -10.31 -3.56 -7.54
CA ASP A 260 -8.88 -3.83 -7.58
C ASP A 260 -8.05 -2.58 -7.89
N LEU A 261 -8.64 -1.55 -8.53
CA LEU A 261 -8.01 -0.24 -8.73
C LEU A 261 -7.92 0.56 -7.43
N LEU A 262 -8.82 0.34 -6.48
CA LEU A 262 -8.90 1.07 -5.22
C LEU A 262 -8.16 0.35 -4.08
N LYS A 263 -8.07 -0.98 -4.16
CA LYS A 263 -7.53 -1.84 -3.11
C LYS A 263 -5.99 -1.85 -3.15
N PRO A 264 -5.30 -1.53 -2.04
CA PRO A 264 -3.86 -1.66 -1.97
C PRO A 264 -3.47 -3.14 -2.07
N GLN A 265 -2.39 -3.44 -2.79
CA GLN A 265 -1.93 -4.81 -3.06
C GLN A 265 -0.58 -5.06 -2.39
N PHE A 266 -0.48 -6.13 -1.61
CA PHE A 266 0.77 -6.57 -1.01
C PHE A 266 1.54 -7.40 -2.02
N VAL A 267 2.72 -6.92 -2.42
CA VAL A 267 3.53 -7.54 -3.46
C VAL A 267 4.87 -8.01 -2.93
N GLN A 268 5.22 -9.24 -3.27
CA GLN A 268 6.58 -9.74 -3.15
C GLN A 268 7.33 -9.46 -4.47
N PRO A 269 8.26 -8.50 -4.49
CA PRO A 269 9.04 -8.17 -5.68
C PRO A 269 10.06 -9.26 -5.99
N TYR A 270 10.73 -9.16 -7.14
CA TYR A 270 11.97 -9.89 -7.36
C TYR A 270 13.02 -9.46 -6.33
N LYS A 271 13.87 -10.40 -5.92
CA LYS A 271 14.99 -10.15 -4.99
C LYS A 271 16.31 -9.96 -5.74
N ASP A 272 16.25 -9.30 -6.89
CA ASP A 272 17.39 -8.95 -7.74
C ASP A 272 18.16 -7.72 -7.23
N ASN A 273 17.47 -6.80 -6.56
CA ASN A 273 18.10 -5.70 -5.84
C ASN A 273 18.69 -6.19 -4.50
N PRO A 274 20.02 -6.04 -4.26
CA PRO A 274 20.66 -6.48 -3.02
C PRO A 274 20.05 -5.88 -1.75
N ARG A 275 19.55 -4.64 -1.81
CA ARG A 275 18.89 -3.97 -0.68
C ARG A 275 17.57 -4.66 -0.33
N ILE A 276 16.75 -4.98 -1.33
CA ILE A 276 15.48 -5.70 -1.13
C ILE A 276 15.75 -7.08 -0.53
N LEU A 277 16.78 -7.78 -1.04
CA LEU A 277 17.19 -9.08 -0.53
C LEU A 277 17.62 -9.01 0.95
N LYS A 278 18.47 -8.04 1.32
CA LYS A 278 18.98 -7.89 2.69
C LYS A 278 17.92 -7.45 3.70
N GLN A 279 16.94 -6.69 3.26
CA GLN A 279 15.86 -6.18 4.12
C GLN A 279 14.66 -7.14 4.18
N ASP A 280 14.71 -8.27 3.48
CA ASP A 280 13.54 -9.12 3.23
C ASP A 280 12.31 -8.30 2.78
N GLY A 281 12.59 -7.36 1.88
CA GLY A 281 11.68 -6.31 1.46
C GLY A 281 10.51 -6.84 0.64
N ALA A 282 9.35 -6.23 0.89
CA ALA A 282 8.15 -6.33 0.11
C ALA A 282 7.54 -4.94 -0.02
N PHE A 283 6.50 -4.78 -0.83
CA PHE A 283 5.83 -3.49 -0.99
C PHE A 283 4.33 -3.62 -0.83
N ILE A 284 3.70 -2.54 -0.40
CA ILE A 284 2.29 -2.30 -0.67
C ILE A 284 2.25 -1.36 -1.89
N VAL A 285 1.58 -1.78 -2.96
CA VAL A 285 1.26 -0.89 -4.08
C VAL A 285 -0.09 -0.25 -3.76
N SER A 286 -0.10 1.04 -3.50
CA SER A 286 -1.35 1.78 -3.32
C SER A 286 -2.19 1.73 -4.59
N GLY A 287 -3.50 1.56 -4.39
CA GLY A 287 -4.49 1.79 -5.43
C GLY A 287 -4.64 3.27 -5.74
N LEU A 288 -5.78 3.64 -6.30
CA LEU A 288 -6.18 5.04 -6.43
C LEU A 288 -6.67 5.54 -5.07
N ASP A 289 -5.91 6.46 -4.49
CA ASP A 289 -6.28 7.20 -3.29
C ASP A 289 -6.51 8.68 -3.61
N ILE A 290 -7.49 9.28 -2.93
CA ILE A 290 -7.81 10.69 -3.12
C ILE A 290 -6.81 11.61 -2.41
N ASP A 291 -6.41 11.24 -1.21
CA ASP A 291 -5.49 12.00 -0.36
C ASP A 291 -4.75 11.08 0.64
N GLU A 292 -3.96 11.71 1.51
CA GLU A 292 -3.20 11.07 2.58
C GLU A 292 -4.09 10.27 3.54
N GLU A 293 -5.29 10.76 3.85
CA GLU A 293 -6.20 10.16 4.84
C GLU A 293 -6.85 8.90 4.26
N ASP A 294 -7.24 8.91 2.99
CA ASP A 294 -7.77 7.74 2.30
C ASP A 294 -6.71 6.62 2.16
N SER A 295 -5.48 6.98 1.80
CA SER A 295 -4.36 6.02 1.72
C SER A 295 -4.08 5.38 3.08
N ASP A 296 -3.96 6.17 4.15
CA ASP A 296 -3.71 5.67 5.50
C ASP A 296 -4.83 4.74 5.96
N ARG A 297 -6.09 5.18 5.79
CA ARG A 297 -7.28 4.41 6.14
C ARG A 297 -7.29 3.06 5.43
N LYS A 298 -7.12 3.02 4.10
CA LYS A 298 -7.16 1.76 3.32
C LYS A 298 -6.06 0.78 3.73
N ILE A 299 -4.86 1.26 4.05
CA ILE A 299 -3.74 0.43 4.49
C ILE A 299 -3.98 -0.10 5.91
N ARG A 300 -4.51 0.73 6.82
CA ARG A 300 -4.84 0.33 8.19
C ARG A 300 -5.88 -0.78 8.30
N HIS A 301 -6.74 -0.97 7.28
CA HIS A 301 -7.67 -2.11 7.24
C HIS A 301 -6.96 -3.48 7.29
N TYR A 302 -5.68 -3.54 6.91
CA TYR A 302 -4.88 -4.78 6.95
C TYR A 302 -4.02 -4.89 8.20
N MET A 303 -4.01 -3.85 9.04
CA MET A 303 -3.23 -3.82 10.26
C MET A 303 -3.90 -4.70 11.31
N VAL A 304 -3.12 -5.63 11.87
CA VAL A 304 -3.55 -6.50 12.96
C VAL A 304 -3.06 -5.99 14.31
N ASN A 305 -1.93 -5.29 14.34
CA ASN A 305 -1.36 -4.76 15.58
C ASN A 305 -0.41 -3.59 15.31
N GLU A 306 -0.20 -2.77 16.34
CA GLU A 306 0.80 -1.71 16.40
C GLU A 306 1.60 -1.86 17.70
N ILE A 307 2.92 -1.93 17.59
CA ILE A 307 3.84 -1.96 18.73
C ILE A 307 4.54 -0.61 18.82
N ILE A 308 4.32 0.11 19.92
CA ILE A 308 4.98 1.39 20.20
C ILE A 308 6.34 1.12 20.85
N ILE A 309 7.37 1.79 20.33
CA ILE A 309 8.75 1.73 20.84
C ILE A 309 9.05 3.04 21.55
N ASP A 310 9.36 2.95 22.85
CA ASP A 310 9.72 4.12 23.66
C ASP A 310 10.98 4.78 23.08
N LYS A 311 10.93 6.10 22.88
CA LYS A 311 12.08 6.88 22.42
C LYS A 311 13.36 6.63 23.23
N ASN A 312 13.24 6.45 24.55
CA ASN A 312 14.38 6.23 25.45
C ASN A 312 15.02 4.85 25.25
N ALA A 313 14.27 3.88 24.72
CA ALA A 313 14.73 2.52 24.47
C ALA A 313 15.44 2.35 23.11
N LYS A 314 15.22 3.28 22.16
CA LYS A 314 15.70 3.13 20.76
C LYS A 314 17.19 2.86 20.66
N LYS A 315 18.01 3.59 21.43
CA LYS A 315 19.48 3.42 21.40
C LYS A 315 19.88 2.04 21.90
N GLN A 316 19.28 1.59 23.00
CA GLN A 316 19.53 0.25 23.54
C GLN A 316 19.14 -0.82 22.53
N ILE A 317 17.94 -0.73 21.95
CA ILE A 317 17.45 -1.68 20.95
C ILE A 317 18.35 -1.73 19.72
N LEU A 318 18.86 -0.58 19.24
CA LEU A 318 19.79 -0.56 18.10
C LEU A 318 21.11 -1.29 18.41
N ASN A 319 21.63 -1.17 19.64
CA ASN A 319 22.81 -1.93 20.06
C ASN A 319 22.52 -3.43 20.12
N GLU A 320 21.39 -3.82 20.74
CA GLU A 320 20.97 -5.23 20.82
C GLU A 320 20.72 -5.85 19.43
N LEU A 321 20.18 -5.06 18.49
CA LEU A 321 20.02 -5.47 17.10
C LEU A 321 21.38 -5.65 16.40
N GLU A 322 22.34 -4.78 16.68
CA GLU A 322 23.69 -4.90 16.13
C GLU A 322 24.39 -6.17 16.62
N ASP A 323 24.22 -6.55 17.89
CA ASP A 323 24.75 -7.79 18.47
C ASP A 323 24.23 -9.06 17.77
N VAL A 324 23.01 -9.01 17.23
CA VAL A 324 22.42 -10.11 16.44
C VAL A 324 22.60 -9.94 14.92
N GLY A 325 23.44 -8.99 14.50
CA GLY A 325 23.84 -8.81 13.11
C GLY A 325 22.92 -7.94 12.25
N ILE A 326 22.06 -7.11 12.87
CA ILE A 326 21.17 -6.18 12.17
C ILE A 326 21.65 -4.74 12.41
N ASN A 327 22.28 -4.16 11.40
CA ASN A 327 22.77 -2.79 11.44
C ASN A 327 22.67 -2.11 10.06
N LYS A 328 23.11 -0.85 9.99
CA LYS A 328 23.01 -0.04 8.75
C LYS A 328 23.75 -0.70 7.59
N ALA A 329 24.98 -1.19 7.79
CA ALA A 329 25.78 -1.78 6.72
C ALA A 329 25.22 -3.12 6.21
N THR A 330 24.56 -3.91 7.07
CA THR A 330 23.95 -5.17 6.64
C THR A 330 22.64 -4.94 5.87
N LEU A 331 21.87 -3.90 6.22
CA LEU A 331 20.60 -3.58 5.59
C LEU A 331 20.75 -2.73 4.32
N PHE A 332 21.81 -1.93 4.21
CA PHE A 332 22.10 -1.06 3.08
C PHE A 332 23.46 -1.44 2.49
N PRO A 333 23.50 -2.40 1.55
CA PRO A 333 24.74 -2.94 1.00
C PRO A 333 25.42 -1.97 0.01
N GLU A 334 24.83 -0.82 -0.27
CA GLU A 334 25.42 0.21 -1.12
C GLU A 334 26.72 0.75 -0.48
N VAL A 335 27.77 0.88 -1.30
CA VAL A 335 29.12 1.19 -0.82
C VAL A 335 29.18 2.50 -0.03
N ASP A 336 28.40 3.51 -0.45
CA ASP A 336 28.29 4.78 0.26
C ASP A 336 27.68 4.61 1.67
N LYS A 337 26.65 3.77 1.81
CA LYS A 337 25.99 3.49 3.10
C LYS A 337 26.86 2.66 4.04
N VAL A 338 27.58 1.68 3.49
CA VAL A 338 28.57 0.90 4.25
C VAL A 338 29.70 1.81 4.73
N ALA A 339 30.25 2.66 3.86
CA ALA A 339 31.30 3.60 4.22
C ALA A 339 30.84 4.62 5.28
N GLU A 340 29.61 5.13 5.16
CA GLU A 340 29.01 6.04 6.15
C GLU A 340 28.89 5.38 7.53
N TYR A 341 28.47 4.11 7.58
CA TYR A 341 28.40 3.34 8.82
C TYR A 341 29.78 3.12 9.46
N LEU A 342 30.77 2.71 8.66
CA LEU A 342 32.13 2.44 9.16
C LEU A 342 32.82 3.69 9.73
N LYS A 343 32.52 4.89 9.21
CA LYS A 343 33.05 6.16 9.74
C LYS A 343 32.43 6.57 11.08
N GLY A 344 31.22 6.09 11.38
CA GLY A 344 30.48 6.44 12.59
C GLY A 344 30.71 5.47 13.75
N LYS A 345 31.44 4.38 13.52
CA LYS A 345 32.02 3.53 14.57
C LYS A 345 33.35 4.13 15.03
#